data_AF-A0AAW9ENG6-F1
#
_entry.id   AF-A0AAW9ENG6-F1
#
_cell.length_a   1.000
_cell.length_b   1.000
_cell.length_c   1.000
_cell.angle_alpha   90.00
_cell.angle_beta   90.00
_cell.angle_gamma   90.00
#
_symmetry.space_group_name_H-M   'P 1'
#
loop_
_entity.id
_entity.type
_entity.pdbx_description
1 polymer ?
#
loop_
_entity_poly.entity_id
_entity_poly.type
_entity_poly.pdbx_seq_one_letter_code
_entity_poly.pdbx_strand_id
1 'polypeptide(L)'
;MNKSDLEVLTGIRLAEAKCLLQNGLYHGAYYLCGYAVECALKACIAKNVTEFQFPDKKLAMDSHVHDLTKLMQVASLQLSHRQLTAQDGQFEIFWTVMKDWSEQLRYETTISRAMAEQLIEAAENNQSGVLQWVRSHW
;
A
#
# COMPACT_ATOMS: atom_id res chain seq x y z
N MET A 1 12.85 -12.34 -0.89
CA MET A 1 11.91 -11.56 -0.06
C MET A 1 10.70 -12.44 0.18
N ASN A 2 10.39 -12.74 1.43
CA ASN A 2 9.23 -13.54 1.83
C ASN A 2 8.13 -12.65 2.43
N LYS A 3 7.04 -13.25 2.92
CA LYS A 3 5.94 -12.55 3.60
C LYS A 3 6.43 -11.67 4.76
N SER A 4 7.22 -12.21 5.67
CA SER A 4 7.70 -11.50 6.85
C SER A 4 8.62 -10.32 6.50
N ASP A 5 9.45 -10.46 5.47
CA ASP A 5 10.26 -9.34 4.96
C ASP A 5 9.38 -8.18 4.47
N LEU A 6 8.26 -8.48 3.81
CA LEU A 6 7.31 -7.48 3.31
C LEU A 6 6.53 -6.78 4.44
N GLU A 7 6.17 -7.52 5.50
CA GLU A 7 5.55 -6.96 6.70
C GLU A 7 6.51 -5.99 7.41
N VAL A 8 7.78 -6.37 7.55
CA VAL A 8 8.83 -5.52 8.11
C VAL A 8 9.04 -4.28 7.23
N LEU A 9 9.15 -4.45 5.91
CA LEU A 9 9.29 -3.34 4.97
C LEU A 9 8.11 -2.38 5.00
N THR A 10 6.89 -2.87 5.18
CA THR A 10 5.69 -2.02 5.36
C THR A 10 5.90 -1.04 6.51
N GLY A 11 6.38 -1.54 7.66
CA GLY A 11 6.68 -0.71 8.83
C GLY A 11 7.81 0.28 8.59
N ILE A 12 8.92 -0.18 8.01
CA ILE A 12 10.08 0.66 7.70
C ILE A 12 9.68 1.82 6.77
N ARG A 13 8.99 1.52 5.66
CA ARG A 13 8.62 2.51 4.64
C ARG A 13 7.65 3.54 5.18
N LEU A 14 6.68 3.13 6.01
CA LEU A 14 5.77 4.07 6.67
C LEU A 14 6.53 4.98 7.65
N ALA A 15 7.42 4.42 8.47
CA ALA A 15 8.21 5.19 9.43
C ALA A 15 9.12 6.22 8.72
N GLU A 16 9.78 5.81 7.64
CA GLU A 16 10.57 6.72 6.80
C GLU A 16 9.69 7.80 6.18
N ALA A 17 8.52 7.45 5.62
CA ALA A 17 7.62 8.41 5.00
C ALA A 17 7.21 9.53 6.00
N LYS A 18 6.89 9.14 7.23
CA LYS A 18 6.55 10.09 8.31
C LYS A 18 7.73 10.96 8.71
N CYS A 19 8.92 10.37 8.85
CA CYS A 19 10.14 11.11 9.15
C CYS A 19 10.44 12.15 8.06
N LEU A 20 10.34 11.76 6.80
CA LEU A 20 10.55 12.65 5.66
C LEU A 20 9.52 13.79 5.63
N LEU A 21 8.24 13.50 5.90
CA LEU A 21 7.20 14.53 5.98
C LEU A 21 7.52 15.56 7.07
N GLN A 22 7.91 15.10 8.26
CA GLN A 22 8.28 15.97 9.38
C GLN A 22 9.49 16.86 9.07
N ASN A 23 10.38 16.41 8.19
CA ASN A 23 11.58 17.15 7.77
C ASN A 23 11.38 17.96 6.46
N GLY A 24 10.16 18.08 5.95
CA GLY A 24 9.88 18.85 4.75
C GLY A 24 10.25 18.16 3.42
N LEU A 25 10.56 16.86 3.46
CA LEU A 25 11.00 16.06 2.30
C LEU A 25 9.80 15.36 1.64
N TYR A 26 8.86 16.15 1.11
CA TYR A 26 7.53 15.68 0.69
C TYR A 26 7.55 14.65 -0.44
N HIS A 27 8.44 14.80 -1.42
CA HIS A 27 8.60 13.85 -2.52
C HIS A 27 8.94 12.45 -2.01
N GLY A 28 9.95 12.37 -1.12
CA GLY A 28 10.36 11.11 -0.53
C GLY A 28 9.28 10.54 0.41
N ALA A 29 8.60 11.40 1.16
CA ALA A 29 7.48 10.99 2.03
C ALA A 29 6.35 10.32 1.22
N TYR A 30 5.89 10.99 0.16
CA TYR A 30 4.85 10.49 -0.72
C TYR A 30 5.27 9.19 -1.42
N TYR A 31 6.51 9.17 -1.92
CA TYR A 31 7.08 8.01 -2.61
C TYR A 31 7.13 6.76 -1.71
N LEU A 32 7.69 6.88 -0.50
CA LEU A 32 7.82 5.74 0.42
C LEU A 32 6.47 5.31 1.04
N CYS A 33 5.53 6.24 1.22
CA CYS A 33 4.20 5.91 1.74
C CYS A 33 3.46 4.93 0.81
N GLY A 34 3.48 5.16 -0.51
CA GLY A 34 2.85 4.21 -1.44
C GLY A 34 3.53 2.83 -1.43
N TYR A 35 4.86 2.77 -1.31
CA TYR A 35 5.55 1.49 -1.13
C TYR A 35 5.18 0.76 0.16
N ALA A 36 4.84 1.48 1.24
CA ALA A 36 4.36 0.82 2.45
C ALA A 36 3.08 0.02 2.16
N VAL A 37 2.12 0.60 1.43
CA VAL A 37 0.88 -0.08 1.03
C VAL A 37 1.14 -1.19 0.01
N GLU A 38 2.03 -0.96 -0.95
CA GLU A 38 2.45 -2.01 -1.91
C GLU A 38 3.03 -3.23 -1.19
N CYS A 39 3.94 -3.01 -0.22
CA CYS A 39 4.54 -4.09 0.57
C CYS A 39 3.47 -4.87 1.35
N ALA A 40 2.52 -4.19 1.96
CA ALA A 40 1.44 -4.82 2.71
C ALA A 40 0.56 -5.70 1.80
N LEU A 41 0.18 -5.20 0.61
CA LEU A 41 -0.58 -5.97 -0.37
C LEU A 41 0.21 -7.18 -0.86
N LYS A 42 1.51 -7.02 -1.14
CA LYS A 42 2.39 -8.12 -1.53
C LYS A 42 2.59 -9.14 -0.41
N ALA A 43 2.55 -8.74 0.86
CA ALA A 43 2.55 -9.66 1.99
C ALA A 43 1.29 -10.55 1.99
N CYS A 44 0.11 -9.96 1.73
CA CYS A 44 -1.13 -10.71 1.56
C CYS A 44 -1.08 -11.69 0.39
N ILE A 45 -0.43 -11.32 -0.73
CA ILE A 45 -0.22 -12.22 -1.87
C ILE A 45 0.72 -13.38 -1.47
N ALA A 46 1.85 -13.06 -0.83
CA ALA A 46 2.86 -14.05 -0.42
C ALA A 46 2.31 -15.07 0.58
N LYS A 47 1.34 -14.69 1.42
CA LYS A 47 0.62 -15.60 2.33
C LYS A 47 -0.02 -16.79 1.60
N ASN A 48 -0.43 -16.62 0.34
CA ASN A 48 -1.09 -17.66 -0.45
C ASN A 48 -0.10 -18.58 -1.20
N VAL A 49 1.22 -18.34 -1.07
CA VAL A 49 2.26 -19.17 -1.67
C VAL A 49 2.80 -20.12 -0.61
N THR A 50 2.59 -21.42 -0.80
CA THR A 50 3.12 -22.46 0.09
C THR A 50 4.64 -22.48 0.03
N GLU A 51 5.28 -22.55 1.20
CA GLU A 51 6.73 -22.69 1.29
C GLU A 51 7.21 -23.94 0.50
N PHE A 52 8.34 -23.79 -0.19
CA PHE A 52 8.96 -24.82 -1.04
C PHE A 52 8.14 -25.26 -2.27
N GLN A 53 7.02 -24.59 -2.57
CA GLN A 53 6.29 -24.78 -3.83
C GLN A 53 6.60 -23.65 -4.81
N PHE A 54 6.67 -23.99 -6.09
CA PHE A 54 6.73 -22.97 -7.13
C PHE A 54 5.39 -22.22 -7.15
N PRO A 55 5.41 -20.88 -7.14
CA PRO A 55 4.18 -20.11 -7.30
C PRO A 55 3.60 -20.36 -8.69
N ASP A 56 2.28 -20.21 -8.80
CA ASP A 56 1.65 -20.09 -10.10
C ASP A 56 2.33 -18.94 -10.89
N LYS A 57 2.68 -19.22 -12.15
CA LYS A 57 3.45 -18.27 -12.98
C LYS A 57 2.70 -16.94 -13.15
N LYS A 58 1.38 -17.00 -13.30
CA LYS A 58 0.55 -15.80 -13.45
C LYS A 58 0.50 -15.02 -12.14
N LEU A 59 0.34 -15.68 -10.99
CA LEU A 59 0.44 -15.06 -9.67
C LEU A 59 1.77 -14.32 -9.49
N ALA A 60 2.89 -14.99 -9.80
CA ALA A 60 4.22 -14.41 -9.72
C ALA A 60 4.31 -13.15 -10.59
N MET A 61 3.97 -13.24 -11.88
CA MET A 61 4.01 -12.09 -12.81
C MET A 61 3.09 -10.94 -12.38
N ASP A 62 1.85 -11.25 -11.99
CA ASP A 62 0.86 -10.24 -11.60
C ASP A 62 1.20 -9.58 -10.25
N SER A 63 2.01 -10.24 -9.40
CA SER A 63 2.53 -9.66 -8.15
C SER A 63 3.74 -8.72 -8.33
N HIS A 64 4.37 -8.71 -9.51
CA HIS A 64 5.54 -7.86 -9.79
C HIS A 64 5.18 -6.44 -10.27
N VAL A 65 3.90 -6.11 -10.38
CA VAL A 65 3.46 -4.75 -10.70
C VAL A 65 3.53 -3.83 -9.47
N HIS A 66 3.29 -2.55 -9.71
CA HIS A 66 3.22 -1.49 -8.69
C HIS A 66 1.82 -0.83 -8.61
N ASP A 67 0.88 -1.27 -9.46
CA ASP A 67 -0.52 -0.83 -9.42
C ASP A 67 -1.23 -1.42 -8.20
N LEU A 68 -1.60 -0.56 -7.25
CA LEU A 68 -2.22 -0.98 -5.98
C LEU A 68 -3.59 -1.62 -6.18
N THR A 69 -4.36 -1.21 -7.20
CA THR A 69 -5.67 -1.80 -7.51
C THR A 69 -5.48 -3.22 -8.02
N LYS A 70 -4.52 -3.44 -8.92
CA LYS A 70 -4.18 -4.77 -9.42
C LYS A 70 -3.64 -5.65 -8.30
N LEU A 71 -2.75 -5.14 -7.44
CA LEU A 71 -2.23 -5.91 -6.31
C LEU A 71 -3.32 -6.29 -5.30
N MET A 72 -4.26 -5.39 -5.01
CA MET A 72 -5.44 -5.70 -4.19
C MET A 72 -6.28 -6.83 -4.79
N GLN A 73 -6.42 -6.84 -6.12
CA GLN A 73 -7.13 -7.92 -6.81
C GLN A 73 -6.39 -9.25 -6.74
N VAL A 74 -5.07 -9.24 -6.94
CA VAL A 74 -4.22 -10.44 -6.86
C VAL A 74 -4.19 -10.99 -5.42
N ALA A 75 -4.24 -10.10 -4.42
CA ALA A 75 -4.40 -10.46 -3.01
C ALA A 75 -5.78 -11.02 -2.66
N SER A 76 -6.72 -11.11 -3.62
CA SER A 76 -8.09 -11.59 -3.42
C SER A 76 -8.91 -10.78 -2.40
N LEU A 77 -8.66 -9.47 -2.31
CA LEU A 77 -9.27 -8.59 -1.31
C LEU A 77 -10.51 -7.82 -1.83
N GLN A 78 -10.96 -8.07 -3.07
CA GLN A 78 -12.02 -7.28 -3.72
C GLN A 78 -13.36 -7.31 -2.96
N LEU A 79 -13.72 -8.47 -2.40
CA LEU A 79 -14.97 -8.62 -1.64
C LEU A 79 -14.92 -7.83 -0.33
N SER A 80 -13.83 -7.98 0.42
CA SER A 80 -13.58 -7.24 1.66
C SER A 80 -13.54 -5.73 1.42
N HIS A 81 -12.84 -5.30 0.37
CA HIS A 81 -12.81 -3.92 -0.08
C HIS A 81 -14.22 -3.38 -0.35
N ARG A 82 -15.02 -4.08 -1.16
CA ARG A 82 -16.40 -3.65 -1.49
C ARG A 82 -17.27 -3.56 -0.24
N GLN A 83 -17.16 -4.51 0.69
CA GLN A 83 -17.91 -4.50 1.93
C GLN A 83 -17.54 -3.32 2.82
N LEU A 84 -16.25 -3.03 2.95
CA LEU A 84 -15.77 -1.92 3.76
C LEU A 84 -16.13 -0.57 3.13
N THR A 85 -15.94 -0.39 1.82
CA THR A 85 -16.37 0.82 1.09
C THR A 85 -17.86 1.10 1.28
N ALA A 86 -18.72 0.07 1.31
CA ALA A 86 -20.16 0.26 1.52
C ALA A 86 -20.52 0.68 2.95
N GLN A 87 -19.63 0.48 3.92
CA GLN A 87 -19.85 0.75 5.35
C GLN A 87 -19.10 1.98 5.84
N ASP A 88 -17.98 2.30 5.20
CA ASP A 88 -17.05 3.36 5.57
C ASP A 88 -16.70 4.21 4.34
N GLY A 89 -17.42 5.33 4.20
CA GLY A 89 -17.15 6.30 3.12
C GLY A 89 -15.80 7.00 3.27
N GLN A 90 -15.23 7.07 4.47
CA GLN A 90 -13.89 7.65 4.67
C GLN A 90 -12.82 6.69 4.14
N PHE A 91 -13.00 5.39 4.34
CA PHE A 91 -12.15 4.36 3.72
C PHE A 91 -12.21 4.44 2.19
N GLU A 92 -13.38 4.68 1.59
CA GLU A 92 -13.50 4.87 0.13
C GLU A 92 -12.67 6.05 -0.39
N ILE A 93 -12.73 7.18 0.32
CA ILE A 93 -11.94 8.38 0.01
C ILE A 93 -10.45 8.07 0.13
N PHE A 94 -10.03 7.43 1.22
CA PHE A 94 -8.63 7.08 1.44
C PHE A 94 -8.12 6.06 0.42
N TRP A 95 -8.93 5.06 0.06
CA TRP A 95 -8.59 4.15 -1.03
C TRP A 95 -8.45 4.88 -2.36
N THR A 96 -9.32 5.85 -2.66
CA THR A 96 -9.24 6.65 -3.89
C THR A 96 -7.95 7.48 -3.95
N VAL A 97 -7.54 8.07 -2.83
CA VAL A 97 -6.25 8.79 -2.75
C VAL A 97 -5.07 7.82 -2.92
N MET A 98 -5.12 6.68 -2.24
CA MET A 98 -4.01 5.71 -2.25
C MET A 98 -3.82 5.07 -3.61
N LYS A 99 -4.90 4.61 -4.26
CA LYS A 99 -4.81 3.83 -5.50
C LYS A 99 -4.25 4.62 -6.69
N ASP A 100 -4.30 5.95 -6.63
CA ASP A 100 -3.80 6.85 -7.66
C ASP A 100 -2.27 7.09 -7.53
N TRP A 101 -1.64 6.57 -6.46
CA TRP A 101 -0.19 6.54 -6.34
C TRP A 101 0.46 5.68 -7.43
N SER A 102 1.64 6.10 -7.91
CA SER A 102 2.49 5.32 -8.82
C SER A 102 3.97 5.59 -8.53
N GLU A 103 4.83 4.59 -8.75
CA GLU A 103 6.27 4.77 -8.64
C GLU A 103 6.86 5.77 -9.64
N GLN A 104 6.12 6.09 -10.71
CA GLN A 104 6.50 7.11 -11.70
C GLN A 104 6.56 8.51 -11.09
N LEU A 105 5.81 8.77 -10.02
CA LEU A 105 5.82 10.05 -9.29
C LEU A 105 7.20 10.37 -8.67
N ARG A 106 8.12 9.40 -8.65
CA ARG A 106 9.54 9.63 -8.34
C ARG A 106 10.20 10.67 -9.25
N TYR A 107 9.73 10.78 -10.50
CA TYR A 107 10.25 11.74 -11.48
C TYR A 107 9.50 13.06 -11.50
N GLU A 108 8.42 13.18 -10.71
CA GLU A 108 7.70 14.44 -10.56
C GLU A 108 8.43 15.41 -9.64
N THR A 109 8.25 16.70 -9.88
CA THR A 109 8.84 17.81 -9.10
C THR A 109 7.79 18.67 -8.40
N THR A 110 6.53 18.23 -8.43
CA THR A 110 5.35 19.01 -8.04
C THR A 110 4.64 18.46 -6.79
N ILE A 111 5.24 17.50 -6.07
CA ILE A 111 4.65 16.92 -4.86
C ILE A 111 4.67 17.95 -3.74
N SER A 112 3.49 18.48 -3.42
CA SER A 112 3.32 19.43 -2.32
C SER A 112 3.27 18.73 -0.97
N ARG A 113 3.45 19.52 0.10
CA ARG A 113 3.21 19.08 1.47
C ARG A 113 1.82 18.48 1.67
N ALA A 114 0.79 19.16 1.17
CA ALA A 114 -0.60 18.73 1.33
C ALA A 114 -0.85 17.35 0.69
N MET A 115 -0.24 17.09 -0.48
CA MET A 115 -0.33 15.78 -1.12
C MET A 115 0.32 14.67 -0.27
N ALA A 116 1.50 14.94 0.30
CA ALA A 116 2.18 13.99 1.18
C ALA A 116 1.40 13.74 2.48
N GLU A 117 0.85 14.78 3.11
CA GLU A 117 0.00 14.67 4.29
C GLU A 117 -1.25 13.86 3.99
N GLN A 118 -1.93 14.14 2.87
CA GLN A 118 -3.14 13.43 2.47
C GLN A 118 -2.89 11.95 2.19
N LEU A 119 -1.79 11.61 1.51
CA LEU A 119 -1.44 10.21 1.23
C LEU A 119 -1.07 9.45 2.51
N ILE A 120 -0.29 10.08 3.41
CA ILE A 120 0.07 9.46 4.69
C ILE A 120 -1.17 9.24 5.56
N GLU A 121 -2.05 10.24 5.66
CA GLU A 121 -3.31 10.12 6.38
C GLU A 121 -4.16 8.98 5.81
N ALA A 122 -4.29 8.88 4.48
CA ALA A 122 -5.02 7.81 3.83
C ALA A 122 -4.41 6.42 4.11
N ALA A 123 -3.09 6.34 4.26
CA ALA A 123 -2.41 5.09 4.59
C ALA A 123 -2.59 4.70 6.06
N GLU A 124 -2.37 5.61 7.01
CA GLU A 124 -2.19 5.29 8.43
C GLU A 124 -3.30 5.74 9.39
N ASN A 125 -4.40 6.31 8.88
CA ASN A 125 -5.55 6.65 9.72
C ASN A 125 -5.98 5.47 10.61
N ASN A 126 -6.27 5.75 11.88
CA ASN A 126 -6.51 4.73 12.91
C ASN A 126 -7.88 4.02 12.82
N GLN A 127 -8.79 4.49 11.97
CA GLN A 127 -10.12 3.91 11.80
C GLN A 127 -10.32 3.39 10.38
N SER A 128 -9.99 4.21 9.39
CA SER A 128 -10.29 4.00 7.98
C SER A 128 -9.04 3.85 7.12
N GLY A 129 -7.85 3.78 7.72
CA GLY A 129 -6.58 3.76 6.99
C GLY A 129 -6.41 2.52 6.14
N VAL A 130 -5.89 2.69 4.92
CA VAL A 130 -5.69 1.56 4.00
C VAL A 130 -4.72 0.53 4.57
N LEU A 131 -3.65 0.94 5.26
CA LEU A 131 -2.75 -0.02 5.90
C LEU A 131 -3.42 -0.77 7.05
N GLN A 132 -4.31 -0.14 7.81
CA GLN A 132 -5.05 -0.82 8.86
C GLN A 132 -5.90 -1.96 8.29
N TRP A 133 -6.61 -1.68 7.19
CA TRP A 133 -7.40 -2.68 6.48
C TRP A 133 -6.53 -3.78 5.87
N VAL A 134 -5.47 -3.46 5.12
CA VAL A 134 -4.62 -4.49 4.49
C VAL A 134 -3.96 -5.38 5.57
N ARG A 135 -3.51 -4.79 6.68
CA ARG A 135 -2.97 -5.51 7.84
C ARG A 135 -4.01 -6.37 8.56
N SER A 136 -5.31 -6.21 8.36
CA SER A 136 -6.26 -7.18 8.92
C SER A 136 -6.33 -8.48 8.12
N HIS A 137 -5.65 -8.55 6.96
CA HIS A 137 -5.69 -9.68 6.03
C HIS A 137 -4.34 -10.40 5.85
N TRP A 138 -3.25 -9.80 6.32
CA TRP A 138 -1.90 -10.39 6.27
C TRP A 138 -1.81 -11.71 7.07
#